data_AF-A0A4V3H4L6-F1
#
_entry.id   AF-A0A4V3H4L6-F1
#
_cell.length_a   1.000
_cell.length_b   1.000
_cell.length_c   1.000
_cell.angle_alpha   90.00
_cell.angle_beta   90.00
_cell.angle_gamma   90.00
#
_symmetry.space_group_name_H-M   'P 1'
#
loop_
_entity.id
_entity.type
_entity.pdbx_description
1 polymer ?
#
loop_
_entity_poly.entity_id
_entity_poly.type
_entity_poly.pdbx_seq_one_letter_code
_entity_poly.pdbx_strand_id
1 'polypeptide(L)'
;MTTEAESRINEITDDELKGLVEIANLVSAARDAMSDEIVTRIAGTMSEGLNLLDRLTRNEGLMRLLQVLDKPDSQYLLIALSEAIHSASQDVAAAPPAKGGLGCMWRVARDPGTQEGVRLLAMIGKYMSQSLRDQHRHGNEIL
;
A
#
# COMPACT_ATOMS: atom_id res chain seq x y z
N MET A 1 -41.58 -2.91 -61.77
CA MET A 1 -40.75 -2.61 -60.58
C MET A 1 -40.72 -3.88 -59.73
N THR A 2 -39.55 -4.31 -59.25
CA THR A 2 -39.22 -5.60 -58.57
C THR A 2 -38.63 -6.71 -59.46
N THR A 3 -37.52 -6.45 -60.17
CA THR A 3 -36.70 -7.56 -60.74
C THR A 3 -35.21 -7.23 -60.84
N GLU A 4 -34.72 -6.20 -60.14
CA GLU A 4 -33.28 -5.86 -60.11
C GLU A 4 -32.67 -6.00 -58.70
N ALA A 5 -33.50 -6.21 -57.67
CA ALA A 5 -33.03 -6.38 -56.29
C ALA A 5 -32.61 -7.82 -55.96
N GLU A 6 -33.12 -8.83 -56.68
CA GLU A 6 -32.88 -10.26 -56.36
C GLU A 6 -31.65 -10.84 -57.06
N SER A 7 -31.16 -10.21 -58.14
CA SER A 7 -30.00 -10.70 -58.92
C SER A 7 -28.63 -10.36 -58.30
N ARG A 8 -28.56 -9.46 -57.32
CA ARG A 8 -27.28 -9.03 -56.71
C ARG A 8 -26.82 -9.91 -55.55
N ILE A 9 -27.61 -10.91 -55.17
CA ILE A 9 -27.31 -11.77 -54.02
C ILE A 9 -26.55 -13.05 -54.42
N ASN A 10 -26.49 -13.41 -55.72
CA ASN A 10 -26.10 -14.77 -56.12
C ASN A 10 -24.81 -14.90 -56.97
N GLU A 11 -23.91 -13.92 -56.94
CA GLU A 11 -22.58 -14.10 -57.57
C GLU A 11 -21.51 -13.55 -56.63
N ILE A 12 -21.39 -14.17 -55.46
CA ILE A 12 -20.18 -14.03 -54.66
C ILE A 12 -19.09 -14.75 -55.44
N THR A 13 -18.17 -14.00 -56.02
CA THR A 13 -17.09 -14.58 -56.80
C THR A 13 -16.12 -15.31 -55.86
N ASP A 14 -15.54 -16.44 -56.30
CA ASP A 14 -14.59 -17.22 -55.48
C ASP A 14 -13.43 -16.35 -54.94
N ASP A 15 -13.07 -15.31 -55.67
CA ASP A 15 -12.02 -14.35 -55.32
C ASP A 15 -12.41 -13.46 -54.12
N GLU A 16 -13.67 -13.01 -54.03
CA GLU A 16 -14.20 -12.28 -52.87
C GLU A 16 -14.31 -13.17 -51.64
N LEU A 17 -14.72 -14.44 -51.83
CA LEU A 17 -14.77 -15.42 -50.74
C LEU A 17 -13.38 -15.65 -50.16
N LYS A 18 -12.36 -15.73 -51.03
CA LYS A 18 -10.97 -15.93 -50.65
C LYS A 18 -10.39 -14.70 -49.94
N GLY A 19 -10.69 -13.50 -50.42
CA GLY A 19 -10.31 -12.25 -49.75
C GLY A 19 -10.92 -12.10 -48.35
N LEU A 20 -12.18 -12.50 -48.16
CA LEU A 20 -12.81 -12.52 -46.84
C LEU A 20 -12.15 -13.53 -45.88
N VAL A 21 -11.75 -14.69 -46.39
CA VAL A 21 -11.02 -15.70 -45.60
C VAL A 21 -9.63 -15.20 -45.21
N GLU A 22 -8.92 -14.52 -46.11
CA GLU A 22 -7.61 -13.91 -45.79
C GLU A 22 -7.73 -12.80 -44.75
N ILE A 23 -8.73 -11.94 -44.84
CA ILE A 23 -9.00 -10.89 -43.84
C ILE A 23 -9.42 -11.53 -42.51
N ALA A 24 -10.27 -12.56 -42.51
CA ALA A 24 -10.65 -13.27 -41.29
C ALA A 24 -9.44 -13.91 -40.60
N ASN A 25 -8.53 -14.52 -41.37
CA ASN A 25 -7.28 -15.08 -40.84
C ASN A 25 -6.35 -13.99 -40.30
N LEU A 26 -6.21 -12.86 -40.99
CA LEU A 26 -5.39 -11.73 -40.56
C LEU A 26 -5.94 -11.10 -39.27
N VAL A 27 -7.27 -10.89 -39.20
CA VAL A 27 -7.94 -10.37 -38.00
C VAL A 27 -7.83 -11.35 -36.84
N SER A 28 -7.96 -12.65 -37.11
CA SER A 28 -7.77 -13.68 -36.09
C SER A 28 -6.34 -13.71 -35.56
N ALA A 29 -5.33 -13.64 -36.45
CA ALA A 29 -3.92 -13.59 -36.06
C ALA A 29 -3.56 -12.30 -35.31
N ALA A 30 -4.09 -11.15 -35.73
CA ALA A 30 -3.91 -9.88 -35.03
C ALA A 30 -4.54 -9.90 -33.64
N ARG A 31 -5.72 -10.52 -33.50
CA ARG A 31 -6.39 -10.69 -32.21
C ARG A 31 -5.60 -11.60 -31.27
N ASP A 32 -5.05 -12.69 -31.80
CA ASP A 32 -4.24 -13.64 -31.03
C ASP A 32 -2.94 -13.01 -30.56
N ALA A 33 -2.21 -12.33 -31.45
CA ALA A 33 -0.98 -11.62 -31.11
C ALA A 33 -1.19 -10.50 -30.07
N MET A 34 -2.30 -9.76 -30.15
CA MET A 34 -2.65 -8.77 -29.12
C MET A 34 -3.03 -9.44 -27.80
N SER A 35 -3.70 -10.58 -27.83
CA SER A 35 -4.02 -11.36 -26.63
C SER A 35 -2.74 -11.86 -25.96
N ASP A 36 -1.81 -12.43 -26.73
CA ASP A 36 -0.56 -12.95 -26.21
C ASP A 36 0.33 -11.86 -25.62
N GLU A 37 0.40 -10.68 -26.25
CA GLU A 37 1.15 -9.54 -25.72
C GLU A 37 0.54 -9.01 -24.41
N ILE A 38 -0.79 -8.89 -24.34
CA ILE A 38 -1.49 -8.49 -23.11
C ILE A 38 -1.26 -9.53 -22.01
N VAL A 39 -1.41 -10.82 -22.33
CA VAL A 39 -1.19 -11.92 -21.38
C VAL A 39 0.26 -11.94 -20.91
N THR A 40 1.23 -11.73 -21.80
CA THR A 40 2.67 -11.68 -21.47
C THR A 40 2.97 -10.53 -20.53
N ARG A 41 2.40 -9.35 -20.79
CA ARG A 41 2.59 -8.18 -19.92
C ARG A 41 1.92 -8.34 -18.56
N ILE A 42 0.70 -8.87 -18.52
CA ILE A 42 0.01 -9.17 -17.27
C ILE A 42 0.77 -10.24 -16.48
N ALA A 43 1.18 -11.33 -17.14
CA ALA A 43 1.98 -12.38 -16.51
C ALA A 43 3.32 -11.83 -15.99
N GLY A 44 3.98 -10.94 -16.73
CA GLY A 44 5.20 -10.26 -16.31
C GLY A 44 4.99 -9.38 -15.08
N THR A 45 4.00 -8.48 -15.12
CA THR A 45 3.68 -7.59 -13.99
C THR A 45 3.19 -8.34 -12.76
N MET A 46 2.42 -9.41 -12.93
CA MET A 46 1.99 -10.28 -11.82
C MET A 46 3.17 -11.07 -11.25
N SER A 47 4.07 -11.59 -12.09
CA SER A 47 5.27 -12.29 -11.62
C SER A 47 6.19 -11.36 -10.83
N GLU A 48 6.34 -10.12 -11.28
CA GLU A 48 7.10 -9.09 -10.57
C GLU A 48 6.41 -8.66 -9.27
N GLY A 49 5.08 -8.53 -9.28
CA GLY A 49 4.27 -8.28 -8.09
C GLY A 49 4.35 -9.42 -7.06
N LEU A 50 4.32 -10.68 -7.51
CA LEU A 50 4.51 -11.84 -6.66
C LEU A 50 5.92 -11.92 -6.09
N ASN A 51 6.94 -11.52 -6.85
CA ASN A 51 8.31 -11.43 -6.35
C ASN A 51 8.46 -10.32 -5.29
N LEU A 52 7.85 -9.15 -5.50
CA LEU A 52 7.80 -8.09 -4.49
C LEU A 52 7.05 -8.55 -3.24
N LEU A 53 5.95 -9.29 -3.39
CA LEU A 53 5.20 -9.87 -2.29
C LEU A 53 6.00 -10.94 -1.54
N ASP A 54 6.75 -11.80 -2.24
CA ASP A 54 7.63 -12.80 -1.62
C ASP A 54 8.74 -12.11 -0.81
N ARG A 55 9.36 -11.06 -1.39
CA ARG A 55 10.36 -10.25 -0.68
C ARG A 55 9.80 -9.50 0.51
N LEU A 56 8.57 -9.00 0.41
CA LEU A 56 7.85 -8.35 1.50
C LEU A 56 7.53 -9.35 2.62
N THR A 57 7.08 -10.56 2.26
CA THR A 57 6.79 -11.66 3.18
C THR A 57 8.05 -12.19 3.86
N ARG A 58 9.17 -12.28 3.12
CA ARG A 58 10.49 -12.64 3.65
C ARG A 58 11.15 -11.53 4.45
N ASN A 59 10.62 -10.31 4.41
CA ASN A 59 11.10 -9.25 5.28
C ASN A 59 10.58 -9.51 6.69
N GLU A 60 11.39 -10.21 7.48
CA GLU A 60 11.05 -10.57 8.86
C GLU A 60 10.69 -9.34 9.71
N GLY A 61 11.28 -8.18 9.43
CA GLY A 61 10.97 -6.93 10.12
C GLY A 61 9.55 -6.45 9.86
N LEU A 62 9.10 -6.43 8.60
CA LEU A 62 7.74 -6.01 8.24
C LEU A 62 6.70 -7.02 8.70
N MET A 63 6.99 -8.32 8.58
CA MET A 63 6.10 -9.36 9.08
C MET A 63 5.98 -9.31 10.61
N ARG A 64 7.09 -9.07 11.31
CA ARG A 64 7.10 -8.89 12.77
C ARG A 64 6.34 -7.65 13.20
N LEU A 65 6.46 -6.54 12.46
CA LEU A 65 5.66 -5.33 12.71
C LEU A 65 4.18 -5.59 12.52
N LEU A 66 3.78 -6.26 11.44
CA LEU A 66 2.38 -6.63 11.21
C LEU A 66 1.83 -7.51 12.33
N GLN A 67 2.60 -8.51 12.77
CA GLN A 67 2.25 -9.37 13.91
C GLN A 67 2.15 -8.60 15.22
N VAL A 68 2.96 -7.56 15.42
CA VAL A 68 2.85 -6.69 16.60
C VAL A 68 1.57 -5.87 16.51
N LEU A 69 1.29 -5.26 15.35
CA LEU A 69 0.06 -4.49 15.13
C LEU A 69 -1.21 -5.33 15.27
N ASP A 70 -1.15 -6.61 14.92
CA ASP A 70 -2.27 -7.55 15.04
C ASP A 70 -2.53 -8.01 16.49
N LYS A 71 -1.62 -7.74 17.43
CA LYS A 71 -1.86 -8.06 18.84
C LYS A 71 -2.98 -7.20 19.41
N PRO A 72 -3.85 -7.79 20.25
CA PRO A 72 -4.93 -7.05 20.90
C PRO A 72 -4.40 -5.84 21.67
N ASP A 73 -3.27 -5.99 22.38
CA ASP A 73 -2.64 -4.88 23.11
C ASP A 73 -2.24 -3.72 22.20
N SER A 74 -1.72 -4.00 21.00
CA SER A 74 -1.35 -2.95 20.04
C SER A 74 -2.56 -2.29 19.40
N GLN A 75 -3.64 -3.04 19.15
CA GLN A 75 -4.91 -2.46 18.71
C GLN A 75 -5.48 -1.50 19.77
N TYR A 76 -5.47 -1.89 21.05
CA TYR A 76 -5.87 -1.01 22.14
C TYR A 76 -5.00 0.24 22.24
N LEU A 77 -3.67 0.11 22.07
CA LEU A 77 -2.77 1.27 22.03
C LEU A 77 -3.04 2.19 20.84
N LEU A 78 -3.32 1.64 19.65
CA LEU A 78 -3.64 2.44 18.47
C LEU A 78 -4.95 3.21 18.64
N ILE A 79 -5.97 2.57 19.21
CA ILE A 79 -7.25 3.22 19.51
C ILE A 79 -7.03 4.32 20.57
N ALA A 80 -6.32 4.02 21.65
CA ALA A 80 -6.04 4.99 22.71
C ALA A 80 -5.21 6.17 22.21
N LEU A 81 -4.22 5.92 21.35
CA LEU A 81 -3.39 6.96 20.74
C LEU A 81 -4.22 7.83 19.78
N SER A 82 -5.07 7.22 18.96
CA SER A 82 -5.97 7.94 18.06
C SER A 82 -6.92 8.85 18.84
N GLU A 83 -7.52 8.34 19.90
CA GLU A 83 -8.43 9.09 20.78
C GLU A 83 -7.69 10.23 21.49
N ALA A 84 -6.48 9.98 21.99
CA ALA A 84 -5.64 10.99 22.63
C ALA A 84 -5.25 12.11 21.66
N ILE A 85 -4.88 11.78 20.43
CA ILE A 85 -4.57 12.78 19.39
C ILE A 85 -5.82 13.58 19.01
N HIS A 86 -6.96 12.91 18.86
CA HIS A 86 -8.22 13.57 18.54
C HIS A 86 -8.63 14.56 19.63
N SER A 87 -8.61 14.11 20.88
CA SER A 87 -8.91 14.93 22.06
C SER A 87 -7.92 16.10 22.21
N ALA A 88 -6.62 15.84 22.07
CA ALA A 88 -5.60 16.90 22.12
C ALA A 88 -5.78 17.93 21.00
N SER A 89 -6.17 17.49 19.79
CA SER A 89 -6.47 18.40 18.68
C SER A 89 -7.69 19.26 18.96
N GLN A 90 -8.73 18.72 19.60
CA GLN A 90 -9.91 19.49 19.99
C GLN A 90 -9.57 20.51 21.08
N ASP A 91 -8.81 20.11 22.11
CA ASP A 91 -8.39 21.00 23.20
C ASP A 91 -7.50 22.14 22.71
N VAL A 92 -6.56 21.86 21.82
CA VAL A 92 -5.71 22.90 21.20
C VAL A 92 -6.52 23.85 20.32
N ALA A 93 -7.53 23.34 19.61
CA ALA A 93 -8.41 24.17 18.79
C ALA A 93 -9.39 25.02 19.63
N ALA A 94 -9.80 24.51 20.80
CA ALA A 94 -10.72 25.20 21.72
C ALA A 94 -10.00 26.15 22.69
N ALA A 95 -8.70 25.97 22.93
CA ALA A 95 -7.96 26.77 23.89
C ALA A 95 -7.58 28.16 23.31
N PRO A 96 -7.67 29.23 24.11
CA PRO A 96 -7.10 30.53 23.73
C PRO A 96 -5.58 30.41 23.53
N PRO A 97 -4.98 31.20 22.61
CA PRO A 97 -3.55 31.12 22.32
C PRO A 97 -2.73 31.23 23.60
N ALA A 98 -1.74 30.35 23.75
CA ALA A 98 -0.96 30.24 24.97
C ALA A 98 -0.37 31.61 25.35
N LYS A 99 -0.68 32.08 26.56
CA LYS A 99 -0.02 33.26 27.12
C LYS A 99 1.46 32.90 27.32
N GLY A 100 2.32 33.43 26.45
CA GLY A 100 3.77 33.23 26.51
C GLY A 100 4.40 33.85 27.76
N GLY A 101 5.63 33.44 28.07
CA GLY A 101 6.45 34.01 29.15
C GLY A 101 7.16 32.97 30.02
N LEU A 102 8.22 33.39 30.72
CA LEU A 102 9.05 32.53 31.57
C LEU A 102 8.25 31.84 32.70
N GLY A 103 7.25 32.52 33.25
CA GLY A 103 6.37 31.94 34.27
C GLY A 103 5.47 30.82 33.74
N CYS A 104 5.00 30.93 32.49
CA CYS A 104 4.19 29.89 31.87
C CYS A 104 5.04 28.65 31.56
N MET A 105 6.27 28.84 31.06
CA MET A 105 7.23 27.74 30.88
C MET A 105 7.53 27.01 32.18
N TRP A 106 7.77 27.73 33.27
CA TRP A 106 8.04 27.14 34.57
C TRP A 106 6.83 26.38 35.13
N ARG A 107 5.61 26.89 34.89
CA ARG A 107 4.37 26.21 35.26
C ARG A 107 4.19 24.90 34.49
N VAL A 108 4.41 24.89 33.18
CA VAL A 108 4.34 23.68 32.34
C VAL A 108 5.39 22.66 32.78
N ALA A 109 6.61 23.09 33.12
CA ALA A 109 7.64 22.19 33.62
C ALA A 109 7.28 21.53 34.98
N ARG A 110 6.48 22.21 35.83
CA ARG A 110 5.99 21.67 37.11
C ARG A 110 4.64 20.95 36.98
N ASP A 111 4.04 20.96 35.79
CA ASP A 111 2.79 20.28 35.54
C ASP A 111 2.99 18.75 35.61
N PRO A 112 2.21 18.03 36.45
CA PRO A 112 2.37 16.58 36.61
C PRO A 112 2.18 15.83 35.29
N GLY A 113 1.22 16.24 34.46
CA GLY A 113 0.94 15.59 33.17
C GLY A 113 2.10 15.76 32.18
N THR A 114 2.73 16.93 32.16
CA THR A 114 3.95 17.16 31.36
C THR A 114 5.10 16.27 31.82
N GLN A 115 5.28 16.09 33.13
CA GLN A 115 6.31 15.22 33.68
C GLN A 115 6.07 13.74 33.33
N GLU A 116 4.83 13.28 33.44
CA GLU A 116 4.44 11.91 33.06
C GLU A 116 4.64 11.65 31.56
N GLY A 117 4.29 12.60 30.71
CA GLY A 117 4.51 12.52 29.27
C GLY A 117 6.00 12.41 28.90
N VAL A 118 6.85 13.27 29.48
CA VAL A 118 8.30 13.21 29.28
C VAL A 118 8.87 11.89 29.80
N ARG A 119 8.39 11.39 30.94
CA ARG A 119 8.81 10.10 31.50
C ARG A 119 8.42 8.93 30.60
N LEU A 120 7.22 8.93 30.03
CA LEU A 120 6.76 7.91 29.09
C LEU A 120 7.67 7.88 27.85
N LEU A 121 7.93 9.05 27.26
CA LEU A 121 8.83 9.18 26.10
C LEU A 121 10.24 8.68 26.42
N ALA A 122 10.78 9.04 27.59
CA ALA A 122 12.09 8.57 28.04
C ALA A 122 12.14 7.04 28.21
N MET A 123 11.06 6.44 28.74
CA MET A 123 10.97 5.00 28.93
C MET A 123 10.89 4.25 27.59
N ILE A 124 10.09 4.74 26.63
CA ILE A 124 10.04 4.20 25.26
C ILE A 124 11.44 4.26 24.62
N GLY A 125 12.11 5.41 24.69
CA GLY A 125 13.45 5.60 24.15
C GLY A 125 14.49 4.66 24.75
N LYS A 126 14.43 4.43 26.07
CA LYS A 126 15.32 3.50 26.77
C LYS A 126 15.18 2.07 26.23
N TYR A 127 13.96 1.55 26.15
CA TYR A 127 13.73 0.18 25.68
C TYR A 127 14.08 0.02 24.21
N MET A 128 13.80 1.03 23.38
CA MET A 128 14.19 1.02 21.97
C MET A 128 15.71 1.00 21.79
N SER A 129 16.45 1.85 22.52
CA SER A 129 17.92 1.86 22.44
C SER A 129 18.53 0.54 22.92
N GLN A 130 17.96 -0.06 23.97
CA GLN A 130 18.42 -1.34 24.49
C GLN A 130 18.18 -2.47 23.48
N SER A 131 16.98 -2.54 22.89
CA SER A 131 16.66 -3.53 21.85
C SER A 131 17.58 -3.43 20.63
N LEU A 132 17.93 -2.22 20.18
CA LEU A 132 18.85 -2.03 19.04
C LEU A 132 20.28 -2.47 19.38
N ARG A 133 20.74 -2.21 20.61
CA ARG A 133 22.06 -2.65 21.07
C ARG A 133 22.16 -4.16 21.18
N ASP A 134 21.12 -4.81 21.69
CA ASP A 134 21.08 -6.27 21.80
C ASP A 134 21.08 -6.95 20.43
N GLN A 135 20.38 -6.37 19.45
CA GLN A 135 20.36 -6.87 18.08
C GLN A 135 21.72 -6.75 17.38
N HIS A 136 22.45 -5.64 17.58
CA HIS A 136 23.82 -5.50 17.08
C HIS A 136 24.81 -6.46 17.76
N ARG A 137 24.62 -6.76 19.04
CA ARG A 137 25.50 -7.67 19.79
C ARG A 137 25.35 -9.12 19.27
N HIS A 138 24.14 -9.58 19.01
CA HIS A 138 23.91 -10.92 18.46
C HIS A 138 24.28 -11.04 16.97
N GLY A 139 24.23 -9.95 16.20
CA GLY A 139 24.74 -9.95 14.82
C GLY A 139 26.26 -10.16 14.73
N ASN A 140 27.01 -9.89 15.80
CA ASN A 140 28.47 -10.02 15.85
C ASN A 140 28.96 -11.37 16.40
N GLU A 141 28.05 -12.26 16.84
CA GLU A 141 28.35 -13.61 17.34
C GLU A 141 28.16 -14.71 16.27
N ILE A 142 27.67 -14.37 15.07
CA ILE A 142 27.37 -15.31 13.96
C ILE A 142 28.42 -15.19 12.82
N LEU A 143 29.57 -14.57 13.07
CA LEU A 143 30.66 -14.38 12.08
C LEU A 143 31.97 -15.02 12.56
#